data_AF-A0A7S3G686-F1
#
_entry.id   AF-A0A7S3G686-F1
#
_cell.length_a   1.000
_cell.length_b   1.000
_cell.length_c   1.000
_cell.angle_alpha   90.00
_cell.angle_beta   90.00
_cell.angle_gamma   90.00
#
_symmetry.space_group_name_H-M   'P 1'
#
loop_
_entity.id
_entity.type
_entity.pdbx_description
1 polymer ?
#
loop_
_entity_poly.entity_id
_entity_poly.type
_entity_poly.pdbx_seq_one_letter_code
_entity_poly.pdbx_strand_id
1 'polypeptide(L)'
;MGEQLDTTILPQIFCLDVAERNCTCLSAGMKEKGTACGQPCLAEDGTVYFVGWPEETPTLRLGLLYCINRASTIFKTTTDKTGQIEVVTDEYAATSPIVSPDGHTLLYQVAREEPFHNYAVELKEKSIEGGNEESTLVPVVDNASKGEFPGLFITRDRLLSEPFLGESWVVAETAWHCEKAVIAIRRCDGNIRRLFSSRIGAGSISILARAEIEKKRRYRFALKHSTPLSPGIIFVCDVVVDGD
;
A
#
# COMPACT_ATOMS: atom_id res chain seq x y z
N MET A 1 8.11 -30.20 -13.36
CA MET A 1 9.21 -29.33 -13.82
C MET A 1 8.87 -27.92 -13.39
N GLY A 2 9.41 -27.48 -12.25
CA GLY A 2 9.37 -26.08 -11.88
C GLY A 2 10.64 -25.44 -12.44
N GLU A 3 10.50 -24.27 -13.06
CA GLU A 3 11.61 -23.42 -13.45
C GLU A 3 12.45 -23.11 -12.20
N GLN A 4 13.58 -23.80 -12.07
CA GLN A 4 14.53 -23.55 -11.00
C GLN A 4 15.37 -22.38 -11.47
N LEU A 5 15.16 -21.21 -10.87
CA LEU A 5 15.93 -20.00 -11.17
C LEU A 5 17.37 -20.24 -10.67
N ASP A 6 18.27 -20.58 -11.59
CA ASP A 6 19.70 -20.84 -11.30
C ASP A 6 20.49 -19.57 -10.93
N THR A 7 19.87 -18.38 -11.04
CA THR A 7 20.45 -17.10 -10.62
C THR A 7 19.41 -16.25 -9.90
N THR A 8 19.56 -16.05 -8.60
CA THR A 8 18.78 -15.06 -7.84
C THR A 8 19.41 -13.68 -7.98
N ILE A 9 18.70 -12.76 -8.64
CA ILE A 9 19.05 -11.34 -8.65
C ILE A 9 18.19 -10.65 -7.59
N LEU A 10 18.82 -10.12 -6.54
CA LEU A 10 18.13 -9.33 -5.52
C LEU A 10 17.84 -7.93 -6.08
N PRO A 11 16.56 -7.53 -6.22
CA PRO A 11 16.21 -6.19 -6.67
C PRO A 11 16.72 -5.13 -5.68
N GLN A 12 17.13 -3.99 -6.22
CA GLN A 12 17.64 -2.84 -5.46
C GLN A 12 16.87 -1.57 -5.82
N ILE A 13 16.86 -0.60 -4.91
CA ILE A 13 16.27 0.73 -5.11
C ILE A 13 17.33 1.67 -5.66
N PHE A 14 16.99 2.40 -6.71
CA PHE A 14 17.83 3.41 -7.34
C PHE A 14 17.13 4.76 -7.36
N CYS A 15 17.89 5.83 -7.19
CA CYS A 15 17.48 7.20 -7.47
C CYS A 15 18.10 7.63 -8.80
N LEU A 16 17.28 8.13 -9.72
CA LEU A 16 17.73 8.75 -10.96
C LEU A 16 17.57 10.26 -10.82
N ASP A 17 18.70 10.97 -10.71
CA ASP A 17 18.72 12.41 -10.87
C ASP A 17 18.72 12.73 -12.36
N VAL A 18 17.59 13.26 -12.85
CA VAL A 18 17.40 13.59 -14.26
C VAL A 18 18.19 14.84 -14.66
N ALA A 19 18.36 15.80 -13.75
CA ALA A 19 19.06 17.04 -14.03
C ALA A 19 20.57 16.81 -14.14
N GLU A 20 21.13 16.05 -13.18
CA GLU A 20 22.54 15.68 -13.15
C GLU A 20 22.87 14.48 -14.05
N ARG A 21 21.84 13.78 -14.56
CA ARG A 21 21.95 12.53 -15.33
C ARG A 21 22.73 11.46 -14.56
N ASN A 22 22.51 11.40 -13.26
CA ASN A 22 23.21 10.52 -12.35
C ASN A 22 22.27 9.44 -11.81
N CYS A 23 22.77 8.22 -11.61
CA CYS A 23 22.00 7.11 -11.08
C CYS A 23 22.71 6.51 -9.86
N THR A 24 21.95 6.39 -8.78
CA THR A 24 22.49 6.21 -7.45
C THR A 24 21.76 5.05 -6.77
N CYS A 25 22.44 3.93 -6.50
CA CYS A 25 21.85 2.80 -5.77
C CYS A 25 21.67 3.15 -4.29
N LEU A 26 20.42 3.32 -3.83
CA LEU A 26 20.07 3.68 -2.46
C LEU A 26 20.13 2.49 -1.50
N SER A 27 19.89 1.27 -2.00
CA SER A 27 19.86 0.04 -1.18
C SER A 27 21.12 -0.80 -1.32
N ALA A 28 22.28 -0.19 -1.54
CA ALA A 28 23.54 -0.89 -1.81
C ALA A 28 23.88 -1.90 -0.70
N GLY A 29 23.84 -1.48 0.57
CA GLY A 29 24.12 -2.33 1.74
C GLY A 29 23.08 -3.41 2.03
N MET A 30 21.93 -3.43 1.35
CA MET A 30 20.89 -4.44 1.55
C MET A 30 21.19 -5.74 0.80
N LYS A 31 21.87 -5.64 -0.35
CA LYS A 31 22.24 -6.81 -1.15
C LYS A 31 23.24 -7.71 -0.43
N GLU A 32 24.20 -7.11 0.27
CA GLU A 32 25.18 -7.83 1.10
C GLU A 32 24.52 -8.58 2.27
N LYS A 33 23.37 -8.07 2.73
CA LYS A 33 22.52 -8.70 3.76
C LYS A 33 21.49 -9.67 3.18
N GLY A 34 21.64 -10.10 1.92
CA GLY A 34 20.69 -11.02 1.28
C GLY A 34 19.26 -10.49 1.26
N THR A 35 19.05 -9.17 1.19
CA THR A 35 17.71 -8.58 1.27
C THR A 35 17.29 -8.00 -0.08
N ALA A 36 16.19 -8.52 -0.63
CA ALA A 36 15.54 -7.96 -1.82
C ALA A 36 14.79 -6.67 -1.44
N CYS A 37 14.86 -5.62 -2.25
CA CYS A 37 14.19 -4.35 -1.96
C CYS A 37 13.14 -3.98 -3.01
N GLY A 38 12.08 -3.31 -2.59
CA GLY A 38 11.00 -2.87 -3.47
C GLY A 38 10.05 -1.87 -2.80
N GLN A 39 8.99 -1.53 -3.52
CA GLN A 39 7.94 -0.59 -3.09
C GLN A 39 8.47 0.74 -2.51
N PRO A 40 9.30 1.50 -3.25
CA PRO A 40 9.78 2.77 -2.77
C PRO A 40 8.66 3.81 -2.69
N CYS A 41 8.71 4.64 -1.67
CA CYS A 41 7.93 5.86 -1.48
C CYS A 41 8.90 7.00 -1.15
N LEU A 42 8.88 8.04 -1.97
CA LEU A 42 9.70 9.24 -1.80
C LEU A 42 8.88 10.30 -1.07
N ALA A 43 9.41 10.81 0.03
CA ALA A 43 8.91 11.98 0.74
C ALA A 43 9.49 13.28 0.15
N GLU A 44 8.85 14.42 0.42
CA GLU A 44 9.27 15.73 -0.10
C GLU A 44 10.63 16.18 0.42
N ASP A 45 11.02 15.75 1.62
CA ASP A 45 12.32 16.05 2.24
C ASP A 45 13.48 15.23 1.65
N GLY A 46 13.21 14.36 0.67
CA GLY A 46 14.20 13.48 0.07
C GLY A 46 14.42 12.17 0.82
N THR A 47 13.64 11.89 1.88
CA THR A 47 13.59 10.58 2.54
C THR A 47 12.90 9.56 1.64
N VAL A 48 13.47 8.36 1.53
CA VAL A 48 12.92 7.24 0.77
C VAL A 48 12.61 6.09 1.71
N TYR A 49 11.33 5.76 1.81
CA TYR A 49 10.84 4.56 2.48
C TYR A 49 10.74 3.42 1.47
N PHE A 50 11.11 2.21 1.85
CA PHE A 50 11.02 1.05 0.96
C PHE A 50 10.87 -0.25 1.76
N VAL A 51 10.35 -1.28 1.10
CA VAL A 51 10.20 -2.61 1.69
C VAL A 51 11.45 -3.44 1.42
N GLY A 52 11.93 -4.15 2.43
CA GLY A 52 12.95 -5.19 2.28
C GLY A 52 12.39 -6.57 2.64
N TRP A 53 12.73 -7.57 1.83
CA TRP A 53 12.44 -8.99 2.03
C TRP A 53 13.75 -9.76 2.24
N PRO A 54 14.10 -10.10 3.49
CA PRO A 54 15.29 -10.91 3.78
C PRO A 54 15.20 -12.29 3.12
N GLU A 55 16.35 -12.82 2.69
CA GLU A 55 16.48 -14.18 2.13
C GLU A 55 16.62 -15.24 3.23
N GLU A 56 17.19 -14.88 4.39
CA GLU A 56 17.45 -15.80 5.50
C GLU A 56 16.20 -16.25 6.26
N THR A 57 15.05 -15.61 6.03
CA THR A 57 13.79 -16.18 6.52
C THR A 57 13.49 -17.38 5.64
N PRO A 58 13.39 -18.60 6.22
CA PRO A 58 13.29 -19.83 5.44
C PRO A 58 12.19 -19.64 4.44
N THR A 59 12.57 -19.51 3.17
CA THR A 59 11.66 -19.26 2.06
C THR A 59 10.58 -20.32 2.17
N LEU A 60 9.39 -19.92 2.61
CA LEU A 60 8.26 -20.80 2.55
C LEU A 60 8.08 -21.12 1.06
N ARG A 61 8.34 -22.39 0.76
CA ARG A 61 8.65 -22.95 -0.56
C ARG A 61 7.66 -22.49 -1.62
N LEU A 62 8.10 -21.91 -2.73
CA LEU A 62 7.23 -21.46 -3.83
C LEU A 62 6.06 -22.42 -4.14
N GLY A 63 4.85 -21.86 -4.21
CA GLY A 63 3.61 -22.53 -4.60
C GLY A 63 2.38 -21.68 -4.27
N LEU A 64 1.18 -22.16 -4.67
CA LEU A 64 -0.17 -21.72 -4.26
C LEU A 64 -0.39 -21.71 -2.73
N LEU A 65 0.66 -21.63 -1.89
CA LEU A 65 0.64 -21.52 -0.42
C LEU A 65 1.36 -20.27 0.17
N TYR A 66 2.23 -19.55 -0.56
CA TYR A 66 3.11 -18.53 0.07
C TYR A 66 3.25 -17.20 -0.70
N CYS A 67 2.10 -16.59 -1.04
CA CYS A 67 2.00 -15.25 -1.61
C CYS A 67 1.79 -14.24 -0.47
N ILE A 68 2.34 -13.04 -0.58
CA ILE A 68 2.24 -11.86 0.31
C ILE A 68 2.64 -11.98 1.80
N ASN A 69 2.45 -13.13 2.46
CA ASN A 69 2.85 -13.36 3.86
C ASN A 69 4.33 -13.74 3.96
N ARG A 70 5.19 -12.99 3.25
CA ARG A 70 6.63 -13.14 3.33
C ARG A 70 7.14 -12.16 4.38
N ALA A 71 8.10 -12.60 5.18
CA ALA A 71 8.82 -11.71 6.06
C ALA A 71 9.33 -10.49 5.29
N SER A 72 8.82 -9.33 5.71
CA SER A 72 9.20 -8.04 5.17
C SER A 72 9.10 -6.98 6.25
N THR A 73 9.91 -5.95 6.12
CA THR A 73 9.86 -4.76 6.95
C THR A 73 10.11 -3.52 6.09
N ILE A 74 9.80 -2.36 6.64
CA ILE A 74 10.01 -1.06 6.01
C ILE A 74 11.32 -0.48 6.51
N PHE A 75 12.13 -0.02 5.56
CA PHE A 75 13.37 0.70 5.77
C PHE A 75 13.23 2.13 5.28
N LYS A 76 14.07 3.02 5.78
CA LYS A 76 14.24 4.38 5.24
C LYS A 76 15.70 4.71 4.96
N THR A 77 15.93 5.59 4.00
CA THR A 77 17.23 6.19 3.67
C THR A 77 17.00 7.55 3.02
N THR A 78 18.05 8.24 2.60
CA THR A 78 17.97 9.56 1.95
C THR A 78 18.48 9.48 0.51
N THR A 79 17.93 10.33 -0.36
CA THR A 79 18.33 10.41 -1.78
C THR A 79 19.80 10.84 -1.97
N ASP A 80 20.36 11.61 -1.04
CA ASP A 80 21.75 12.09 -1.05
C ASP A 80 22.77 11.07 -0.52
N LYS A 81 22.32 9.89 -0.06
CA LYS A 81 23.14 8.83 0.56
C LYS A 81 23.93 9.26 1.79
N THR A 82 23.62 10.40 2.41
CA THR A 82 24.28 10.79 3.66
C THR A 82 23.73 9.96 4.84
N GLY A 83 22.48 9.47 4.72
CA GLY A 83 21.83 8.66 5.73
C GLY A 83 22.17 7.16 5.65
N GLN A 84 22.30 6.53 6.82
CA GLN A 84 22.30 5.08 6.93
C GLN A 84 20.92 4.51 6.59
N ILE A 85 20.86 3.23 6.24
CA ILE A 85 19.57 2.53 6.08
C ILE A 85 19.07 2.16 7.47
N GLU A 86 17.92 2.70 7.85
CA GLU A 86 17.29 2.49 9.15
C GLU A 86 16.03 1.63 9.01
N VAL A 87 15.78 0.76 9.99
CA VAL A 87 14.51 0.02 10.10
C VAL A 87 13.44 0.98 10.66
N VAL A 88 12.26 0.98 10.05
CA VAL A 88 11.15 1.89 10.42
C VAL A 88 10.12 1.20 11.31
N THR A 89 9.94 -0.11 11.16
CA THR A 89 8.97 -0.89 11.94
C THR A 89 9.51 -2.29 12.22
N ASP A 90 9.14 -2.85 13.37
CA ASP A 90 9.46 -4.23 13.73
C ASP A 90 8.33 -5.20 13.32
N GLU A 91 7.29 -4.68 12.63
CA GLU A 91 6.16 -5.48 12.16
C GLU A 91 6.59 -6.53 11.13
N TYR A 92 6.05 -7.73 11.29
CA TYR A 92 6.24 -8.82 10.33
C TYR A 92 5.36 -8.60 9.11
N ALA A 93 5.92 -8.82 7.92
CA ALA A 93 5.21 -8.66 6.65
C ALA A 93 4.63 -7.24 6.43
N ALA A 94 5.37 -6.21 6.89
CA ALA A 94 5.04 -4.82 6.62
C ALA A 94 5.34 -4.45 5.17
N THR A 95 4.39 -3.84 4.47
CA THR A 95 4.46 -3.52 3.04
C THR A 95 3.77 -2.19 2.70
N SER A 96 4.01 -1.73 1.47
CA SER A 96 3.36 -0.57 0.85
C SER A 96 3.45 0.72 1.66
N PRO A 97 4.66 1.19 2.04
CA PRO A 97 4.82 2.48 2.71
C PRO A 97 4.32 3.62 1.83
N ILE A 98 3.53 4.53 2.39
CA ILE A 98 3.11 5.79 1.77
C ILE A 98 3.18 6.90 2.82
N VAL A 99 3.90 7.98 2.51
CA VAL A 99 4.00 9.16 3.38
C VAL A 99 2.81 10.08 3.12
N SER A 100 2.26 10.66 4.19
CA SER A 100 1.18 11.65 4.09
C SER A 100 1.66 12.94 3.41
N PRO A 101 0.76 13.71 2.78
CA PRO A 101 1.15 14.94 2.08
C PRO A 101 1.79 16.01 2.97
N ASP A 102 1.54 15.97 4.29
CA ASP A 102 2.17 16.86 5.27
C ASP A 102 3.54 16.35 5.76
N GLY A 103 3.96 15.14 5.37
CA GLY A 103 5.24 14.55 5.74
C GLY A 103 5.29 13.97 7.16
N HIS A 104 4.20 14.02 7.93
CA HIS A 104 4.23 13.69 9.36
C HIS A 104 3.78 12.26 9.68
N THR A 105 3.11 11.58 8.75
CA THR A 105 2.57 10.23 8.95
C THR A 105 3.07 9.26 7.88
N LEU A 106 3.44 8.05 8.29
CA LEU A 106 3.68 6.92 7.41
C LEU A 106 2.49 5.94 7.49
N LEU A 107 1.83 5.71 6.36
CA LEU A 107 0.80 4.70 6.18
C LEU A 107 1.40 3.44 5.58
N TYR A 108 1.05 2.27 6.10
CA TYR A 108 1.50 1.00 5.53
C TYR A 108 0.59 -0.16 5.94
N GLN A 109 0.80 -1.30 5.31
CA GLN A 109 0.00 -2.50 5.49
C GLN A 109 0.81 -3.55 6.24
N VAL A 110 0.13 -4.33 7.08
CA VAL A 110 0.74 -5.45 7.81
C VAL A 110 -0.10 -6.69 7.57
N ALA A 111 0.51 -7.71 6.97
CA ALA A 111 -0.11 -9.01 6.84
C ALA A 111 0.19 -9.86 8.09
N ARG A 112 -0.75 -10.72 8.49
CA ARG A 112 -0.52 -11.66 9.58
C ARG A 112 0.28 -12.88 9.10
N GLU A 113 0.98 -13.52 10.03
CA GLU A 113 1.62 -14.82 9.84
C GLU A 113 0.58 -15.94 9.68
N GLU A 114 -0.18 -15.93 8.60
CA GLU A 114 -1.22 -16.92 8.32
C GLU A 114 -0.88 -17.74 7.07
N PRO A 115 -1.29 -19.01 6.98
CA PRO A 115 -0.92 -19.89 5.87
C PRO A 115 -1.77 -19.67 4.60
N PHE A 116 -2.69 -18.69 4.62
CA PHE A 116 -3.68 -18.50 3.56
C PHE A 116 -3.40 -17.26 2.70
N HIS A 117 -3.61 -17.40 1.38
CA HIS A 117 -3.50 -16.30 0.41
C HIS A 117 -4.61 -15.29 0.60
N ASN A 118 -4.30 -14.01 0.34
CA ASN A 118 -5.27 -12.92 0.31
C ASN A 118 -6.11 -12.89 1.59
N TYR A 119 -5.46 -12.97 2.75
CA TYR A 119 -6.10 -12.70 4.03
C TYR A 119 -6.26 -11.18 4.23
N ALA A 120 -7.19 -10.77 5.10
CA ALA A 120 -7.36 -9.37 5.43
C ALA A 120 -6.09 -8.83 6.12
N VAL A 121 -5.58 -7.71 5.65
CA VAL A 121 -4.43 -7.05 6.27
C VAL A 121 -4.88 -6.01 7.29
N GLU A 122 -3.95 -5.60 8.14
CA GLU A 122 -4.07 -4.37 8.91
C GLU A 122 -3.60 -3.19 8.07
N LEU A 123 -4.24 -2.03 8.28
CA LEU A 123 -3.74 -0.74 7.82
C LEU A 123 -3.26 0.04 9.03
N LYS A 124 -2.00 0.45 9.02
CA LYS A 124 -1.37 1.14 10.15
C LYS A 124 -0.89 2.53 9.77
N GLU A 125 -0.93 3.43 10.75
CA GLU A 125 -0.32 4.74 10.69
C GLU A 125 0.79 4.84 11.75
N LYS A 126 1.93 5.42 11.37
CA LYS A 126 3.05 5.69 12.27
C LYS A 126 3.43 7.16 12.19
N SER A 127 3.61 7.80 13.34
CA SER A 127 4.16 9.15 13.38
C SER A 127 5.62 9.15 12.93
N ILE A 128 5.96 10.04 12.00
CA ILE A 128 7.35 10.25 11.55
C ILE A 128 8.10 11.14 12.56
N GLU A 129 7.40 12.07 13.21
CA GLU A 129 7.96 12.97 14.21
C GLU A 129 7.63 12.53 15.66
N GLY A 130 8.56 12.73 16.58
CA GLY A 130 8.24 12.87 18.01
C GLY A 130 7.99 11.61 18.85
N GLY A 131 8.00 10.43 18.26
CA GLY A 131 7.88 9.16 18.98
C GLY A 131 7.43 8.07 18.03
N ASN A 132 7.97 6.87 18.16
CA ASN A 132 7.64 5.71 17.32
C ASN A 132 6.17 5.22 17.49
N GLU A 133 5.26 6.11 17.85
CA GLU A 133 3.83 5.87 18.03
C GLU A 133 3.23 5.35 16.74
N GLU A 134 2.49 4.27 16.90
CA GLU A 134 1.92 3.50 15.82
C GLU A 134 0.49 3.15 16.21
N SER A 135 -0.44 3.31 15.28
CA SER A 135 -1.85 3.04 15.48
C SER A 135 -2.39 2.18 14.35
N THR A 136 -3.34 1.30 14.69
CA THR A 136 -4.06 0.49 13.70
C THR A 136 -5.29 1.28 13.25
N LEU A 137 -5.27 1.72 11.99
CA LEU A 137 -6.37 2.45 11.36
C LEU A 137 -7.48 1.49 10.90
N VAL A 138 -7.11 0.34 10.35
CA VAL A 138 -8.05 -0.75 10.00
C VAL A 138 -7.51 -2.04 10.58
N PRO A 139 -8.19 -2.66 11.57
CA PRO A 139 -7.79 -3.96 12.07
C PRO A 139 -8.14 -5.07 11.08
N VAL A 140 -7.53 -6.24 11.28
CA VAL A 140 -8.01 -7.47 10.64
C VAL A 140 -9.45 -7.73 11.06
N VAL A 141 -10.28 -8.13 10.09
CA VAL A 141 -11.65 -8.57 10.32
C VAL A 141 -11.70 -10.09 10.11
N ASP A 142 -11.91 -10.83 11.19
CA ASP A 142 -11.95 -12.30 11.15
C ASP A 142 -13.23 -12.83 10.49
N ASN A 143 -14.36 -12.19 10.79
CA ASN A 143 -15.68 -12.56 10.28
C ASN A 143 -16.53 -11.31 10.08
N ALA A 144 -17.25 -11.25 8.98
CA ALA A 144 -18.21 -10.19 8.70
C ALA A 144 -19.54 -10.78 8.26
N SER A 145 -20.63 -10.23 8.80
CA SER A 145 -21.98 -10.57 8.38
C SER A 145 -22.24 -10.06 6.97
N LYS A 146 -23.36 -10.50 6.38
CA LYS A 146 -23.77 -10.04 5.04
C LYS A 146 -23.90 -8.52 5.00
N GLY A 147 -23.11 -7.88 4.13
CA GLY A 147 -23.13 -6.43 3.92
C GLY A 147 -22.18 -5.64 4.82
N GLU A 148 -21.66 -6.24 5.89
CA GLU A 148 -20.62 -5.63 6.72
C GLU A 148 -19.29 -5.57 5.97
N PHE A 149 -18.40 -4.70 6.44
CA PHE A 149 -17.03 -4.58 5.94
C PHE A 149 -16.25 -5.85 6.27
N PRO A 150 -15.75 -6.60 5.28
CA PRO A 150 -15.16 -7.90 5.53
C PRO A 150 -13.66 -7.84 5.86
N GLY A 151 -13.07 -6.64 5.84
CA GLY A 151 -11.63 -6.46 5.98
C GLY A 151 -10.98 -5.84 4.75
N LEU A 152 -9.72 -5.46 4.91
CA LEU A 152 -8.90 -4.93 3.83
C LEU A 152 -8.20 -6.09 3.11
N PHE A 153 -8.83 -6.58 2.05
CA PHE A 153 -8.26 -7.58 1.15
C PHE A 153 -7.62 -6.89 -0.02
N ILE A 154 -6.30 -6.74 0.02
CA ILE A 154 -5.61 -6.00 -1.02
C ILE A 154 -5.47 -6.90 -2.25
N THR A 155 -6.21 -6.56 -3.29
CA THR A 155 -6.19 -7.27 -4.59
C THR A 155 -4.92 -7.02 -5.42
N ARG A 156 -4.05 -6.13 -4.94
CA ARG A 156 -2.73 -5.80 -5.47
C ARG A 156 -1.81 -5.71 -4.26
N ASP A 157 -0.54 -6.08 -4.37
CA ASP A 157 0.40 -6.07 -3.22
C ASP A 157 0.77 -4.66 -2.72
N ARG A 158 -0.04 -3.63 -3.02
CA ARG A 158 0.21 -2.21 -2.76
C ARG A 158 -1.08 -1.41 -2.57
N LEU A 159 -1.01 -0.41 -1.69
CA LEU A 159 -1.90 0.73 -1.62
C LEU A 159 -1.87 1.54 -2.93
N LEU A 160 -2.85 2.44 -3.07
CA LEU A 160 -2.80 3.48 -4.08
C LEU A 160 -1.55 4.35 -3.84
N SER A 161 -0.93 4.83 -4.92
CA SER A 161 0.22 5.75 -4.82
C SER A 161 -0.12 7.05 -4.10
N GLU A 162 -1.38 7.48 -4.18
CA GLU A 162 -1.90 8.66 -3.50
C GLU A 162 -3.24 8.35 -2.81
N PRO A 163 -3.21 7.72 -1.63
CA PRO A 163 -4.41 7.25 -0.97
C PRO A 163 -5.08 8.34 -0.12
N PHE A 164 -4.36 9.39 0.27
CA PHE A 164 -4.89 10.46 1.15
C PHE A 164 -5.86 11.41 0.43
N LEU A 165 -7.04 11.62 1.01
CA LEU A 165 -7.96 12.71 0.65
C LEU A 165 -7.97 13.72 1.80
N GLY A 166 -7.21 14.80 1.62
CA GLY A 166 -6.94 15.77 2.67
C GLY A 166 -6.25 15.10 3.86
N GLU A 167 -6.54 15.61 5.06
CA GLU A 167 -5.93 15.11 6.31
C GLU A 167 -6.77 14.04 7.01
N SER A 168 -8.04 13.87 6.63
CA SER A 168 -9.01 13.10 7.41
C SER A 168 -9.33 11.72 6.83
N TRP A 169 -9.00 11.48 5.57
CA TRP A 169 -9.47 10.28 4.86
C TRP A 169 -8.36 9.59 4.07
N VAL A 170 -8.42 8.26 4.06
CA VAL A 170 -7.60 7.37 3.23
C VAL A 170 -8.52 6.58 2.31
N VAL A 171 -8.16 6.45 1.03
CA VAL A 171 -8.87 5.62 0.05
C VAL A 171 -8.12 4.34 -0.18
N ALA A 172 -8.87 3.25 -0.22
CA ALA A 172 -8.34 1.94 -0.57
C ALA A 172 -9.28 1.21 -1.53
N GLU A 173 -8.73 0.21 -2.21
CA GLU A 173 -9.51 -0.79 -2.94
C GLU A 173 -9.43 -2.11 -2.19
N THR A 174 -10.57 -2.76 -1.99
CA THR A 174 -10.64 -4.05 -1.30
C THR A 174 -11.58 -5.00 -2.02
N ALA A 175 -11.34 -6.31 -1.92
CA ALA A 175 -12.39 -7.28 -2.20
C ALA A 175 -13.46 -7.18 -1.09
N TRP A 176 -14.70 -6.98 -1.49
CA TRP A 176 -15.83 -6.88 -0.58
C TRP A 176 -16.91 -7.87 -1.04
N HIS A 177 -16.91 -9.06 -0.42
CA HIS A 177 -17.72 -10.20 -0.83
C HIS A 177 -17.38 -10.63 -2.28
N CYS A 178 -18.33 -10.50 -3.21
CA CYS A 178 -18.17 -10.94 -4.60
C CYS A 178 -17.78 -9.81 -5.58
N GLU A 179 -17.34 -8.66 -5.08
CA GLU A 179 -16.97 -7.51 -5.90
C GLU A 179 -15.74 -6.78 -5.35
N LYS A 180 -15.06 -6.03 -6.22
CA LYS A 180 -14.05 -5.06 -5.79
C LYS A 180 -14.73 -3.72 -5.47
N ALA A 181 -14.50 -3.22 -4.26
CA ALA A 181 -15.05 -1.97 -3.78
C ALA A 181 -13.94 -0.92 -3.58
N VAL A 182 -14.32 0.34 -3.80
CA VAL A 182 -13.51 1.49 -3.39
C VAL A 182 -14.10 2.05 -2.11
N ILE A 183 -13.26 2.15 -1.08
CA ILE A 183 -13.64 2.56 0.26
C ILE A 183 -12.91 3.83 0.67
N ALA A 184 -13.53 4.63 1.52
CA ALA A 184 -12.89 5.68 2.28
C ALA A 184 -12.87 5.29 3.75
N ILE A 185 -11.72 5.46 4.37
CA ILE A 185 -11.41 5.14 5.76
C ILE A 185 -11.10 6.47 6.45
N ARG A 186 -11.84 6.80 7.49
CA ARG A 186 -11.62 8.04 8.26
C ARG A 186 -10.48 7.81 9.25
N ARG A 187 -9.50 8.72 9.26
CA ARG A 187 -8.25 8.57 10.02
C ARG A 187 -8.43 8.64 11.54
N CYS A 188 -9.39 9.42 12.02
CA CYS A 188 -9.56 9.65 13.46
C CYS A 188 -10.21 8.48 14.21
N ASP A 189 -11.04 7.67 13.55
CA ASP A 189 -11.83 6.61 14.18
C ASP A 189 -11.84 5.28 13.40
N GLY A 190 -11.18 5.22 12.23
CA GLY A 190 -11.18 4.06 11.36
C GLY A 190 -12.52 3.80 10.67
N ASN A 191 -13.48 4.74 10.68
CA ASN A 191 -14.80 4.52 10.08
C ASN A 191 -14.69 4.29 8.56
N ILE A 192 -15.38 3.26 8.07
CA ILE A 192 -15.28 2.81 6.67
C ILE A 192 -16.60 3.03 5.96
N ARG A 193 -16.54 3.67 4.79
CA ARG A 193 -17.67 3.80 3.87
C ARG A 193 -17.27 3.45 2.44
N ARG A 194 -18.22 2.89 1.69
CA ARG A 194 -18.06 2.73 0.23
C ARG A 194 -18.17 4.09 -0.43
N LEU A 195 -17.20 4.46 -1.26
CA LEU A 195 -17.23 5.73 -2.00
C LEU A 195 -18.15 5.68 -3.21
N PHE A 196 -18.22 4.53 -3.87
CA PHE A 196 -18.98 4.36 -5.08
C PHE A 196 -19.89 3.14 -4.94
N SER A 197 -21.17 3.33 -5.25
CA SER A 197 -22.12 2.25 -5.47
C SER A 197 -22.52 2.26 -6.93
N SER A 198 -22.50 1.09 -7.57
CA SER A 198 -22.93 0.96 -8.95
C SER A 198 -24.45 1.11 -9.05
N ARG A 199 -24.91 2.07 -9.86
CA ARG A 199 -26.32 2.15 -10.29
C ARG A 199 -26.66 1.12 -11.38
N ILE A 200 -25.64 0.47 -11.95
CA ILE A 200 -25.73 -0.44 -13.12
C ILE A 200 -25.71 -1.92 -12.67
N GLY A 201 -25.83 -2.18 -11.37
CA GLY A 201 -25.84 -3.52 -10.77
C GLY A 201 -24.52 -3.90 -10.09
N ALA A 202 -24.50 -5.03 -9.37
CA ALA A 202 -23.32 -5.52 -8.66
C ALA A 202 -22.12 -5.72 -9.60
N GLY A 203 -20.95 -5.26 -9.18
CA GLY A 203 -19.79 -5.19 -10.06
C GLY A 203 -18.55 -4.63 -9.38
N SER A 204 -17.40 -4.88 -10.00
CA SER A 204 -16.10 -4.44 -9.48
C SER A 204 -15.76 -3.04 -9.97
N ILE A 205 -15.43 -2.16 -9.02
CA ILE A 205 -14.92 -0.80 -9.29
C ILE A 205 -13.43 -0.75 -8.97
N SER A 206 -12.65 -0.07 -9.81
CA SER A 206 -11.24 0.23 -9.53
C SER A 206 -10.88 1.65 -9.93
N ILE A 207 -9.99 2.27 -9.16
CA ILE A 207 -9.37 3.55 -9.43
C ILE A 207 -8.28 3.35 -10.49
N LEU A 208 -8.38 4.13 -11.56
CA LEU A 208 -7.37 4.23 -12.60
C LEU A 208 -6.44 5.41 -12.34
N ALA A 209 -7.02 6.54 -11.94
CA ALA A 209 -6.31 7.76 -11.60
C ALA A 209 -7.18 8.63 -10.69
N ARG A 210 -6.53 9.55 -9.99
CA ARG A 210 -7.15 10.57 -9.16
C ARG A 210 -6.43 11.90 -9.37
N ALA A 211 -7.16 13.00 -9.23
CA ALA A 211 -6.57 14.33 -9.16
C ALA A 211 -7.27 15.16 -8.07
N GLU A 212 -6.51 15.98 -7.35
CA GLU A 212 -7.06 17.03 -6.51
C GLU A 212 -7.48 18.22 -7.38
N ILE A 213 -8.74 18.65 -7.28
CA ILE A 213 -9.29 19.79 -8.05
C ILE A 213 -9.53 21.01 -7.15
N GLU A 214 -9.87 20.77 -5.88
CA GLU A 214 -9.97 21.81 -4.85
C GLU A 214 -9.17 21.31 -3.65
N LYS A 215 -8.16 22.10 -3.26
CA LYS A 215 -7.18 21.73 -2.24
C LYS A 215 -7.86 21.19 -0.98
N LYS A 216 -7.50 19.95 -0.62
CA LYS A 216 -7.95 19.19 0.54
C LYS A 216 -9.47 18.94 0.63
N ARG A 217 -10.23 19.15 -0.46
CA ARG A 217 -11.70 19.14 -0.41
C ARG A 217 -12.39 18.40 -1.54
N ARG A 218 -11.93 18.57 -2.78
CA ARG A 218 -12.59 17.97 -3.96
C ARG A 218 -11.60 17.22 -4.82
N TYR A 219 -11.94 15.97 -5.10
CA TYR A 219 -11.11 15.04 -5.85
C TYR A 219 -11.86 14.49 -7.06
N ARG A 220 -11.20 14.47 -8.21
CA ARG A 220 -11.67 13.78 -9.42
C ARG A 220 -11.14 12.37 -9.43
N PHE A 221 -11.99 11.39 -9.68
CA PHE A 221 -11.60 10.00 -9.88
C PHE A 221 -11.90 9.57 -11.31
N ALA A 222 -10.93 8.94 -11.96
CA ALA A 222 -11.15 8.11 -13.13
C ALA A 222 -11.29 6.65 -12.67
N LEU A 223 -12.44 6.06 -12.93
CA LEU A 223 -12.84 4.75 -12.43
C LEU A 223 -13.10 3.80 -13.58
N LYS A 224 -12.71 2.53 -13.39
CA LYS A 224 -13.16 1.40 -14.21
C LYS A 224 -14.23 0.65 -13.43
N HIS A 225 -15.38 0.42 -14.04
CA HIS A 225 -16.41 -0.47 -13.50
C HIS A 225 -16.69 -1.61 -14.47
N SER A 226 -16.74 -2.84 -13.97
CA SER A 226 -17.05 -4.03 -14.75
C SER A 226 -18.03 -4.92 -14.01
N THR A 227 -19.01 -5.46 -14.73
CA THR A 227 -19.97 -6.44 -14.20
C THR A 227 -19.82 -7.76 -14.96
N PRO A 228 -20.31 -8.89 -14.43
CA PRO A 228 -20.34 -10.15 -15.18
C PRO A 228 -21.14 -10.08 -16.49
N LEU A 229 -22.03 -9.09 -16.63
CA LEU A 229 -23.00 -8.96 -17.72
C LEU A 229 -22.69 -7.82 -18.70
N SER A 230 -21.66 -7.01 -18.44
CA SER A 230 -21.32 -5.85 -19.25
C SER A 230 -19.82 -5.69 -19.39
N PRO A 231 -19.31 -5.27 -20.58
CA PRO A 231 -17.92 -4.86 -20.71
C PRO A 231 -17.58 -3.74 -19.73
N GLY A 232 -16.28 -3.64 -19.39
CA GLY A 232 -15.80 -2.62 -18.47
C GLY A 232 -16.00 -1.21 -19.03
N ILE A 233 -16.68 -0.36 -18.27
CA ILE A 233 -16.85 1.06 -18.57
C ILE A 233 -15.84 1.89 -17.79
N ILE A 234 -15.34 2.95 -18.41
CA ILE A 234 -14.54 3.97 -17.74
C ILE A 234 -15.41 5.20 -17.58
N PHE A 235 -15.43 5.78 -16.39
CA PHE A 235 -16.16 7.00 -16.09
C PHE A 235 -15.38 7.87 -15.12
N VAL A 236 -15.78 9.14 -15.05
CA VAL A 236 -15.17 10.13 -14.18
C VAL A 236 -16.22 10.67 -13.23
N CYS A 237 -15.87 10.83 -11.96
CA CYS A 237 -16.73 11.46 -10.98
C CYS A 237 -15.92 12.29 -10.00
N ASP A 238 -16.57 13.32 -9.45
CA ASP A 238 -15.98 14.13 -8.40
C ASP A 238 -16.52 13.69 -7.05
N VAL A 239 -15.63 13.56 -6.07
CA VAL A 239 -15.96 13.31 -4.66
C VAL A 239 -15.56 14.53 -3.87
N VAL A 240 -16.50 15.02 -3.07
CA VAL A 240 -16.23 16.03 -2.05
C VAL A 240 -16.03 15.29 -0.73
N VAL A 241 -14.90 15.52 -0.10
CA VAL A 241 -14.68 15.10 1.28
C VAL A 241 -14.99 16.29 2.17
N ASP A 242 -15.86 16.06 3.15
CA ASP A 242 -16.06 17.03 4.22
C ASP A 242 -14.77 17.03 5.06
N GLY A 243 -14.26 18.24 5.34
CA GLY A 243 -13.30 18.42 6.42
C GLY A 243 -14.02 18.15 7.74
N ASP A 244 -13.34 17.51 8.68
CA ASP A 244 -13.88 17.35 10.03
C ASP A 244 -14.35 18.68 10.64
#